data_AF-A0A399UCS1-F1
#
_entry.id   AF-A0A399UCS1-F1
#
_cell.length_a   1.000
_cell.length_b   1.000
_cell.length_c   1.000
_cell.angle_alpha   90.00
_cell.angle_beta   90.00
_cell.angle_gamma   90.00
#
_symmetry.space_group_name_H-M   'P 1'
#
loop_
_entity.id
_entity.type
_entity.pdbx_description
1 polymer ?
#
loop_
_entity_poly.entity_id
_entity_poly.type
_entity_poly.pdbx_seq_one_letter_code
_entity_poly.pdbx_strand_id
1 'polypeptide(L)'
;MPREYDDTVAVDDIAPCDQMELVCACGHKVGPAWALWSKQARRTPIKDLRPSLRCRSCGLRGPGVKISSYAGGGAGMRVIWRWPRD
;
A
#
# COMPACT_ATOMS: atom_id res chain seq x y z
N MET A 1 -0.54 1.34 21.69
CA MET A 1 -1.25 0.12 21.25
C MET A 1 -1.14 0.03 19.74
N PRO A 2 -0.91 -1.15 19.15
CA PRO A 2 -0.96 -1.31 17.70
C PRO A 2 -2.35 -0.88 17.21
N ARG A 3 -2.37 -0.03 16.19
CA ARG A 3 -3.61 0.44 15.58
C ARG A 3 -4.07 -0.65 14.60
N GLU A 4 -5.29 -1.11 14.76
CA GLU A 4 -5.87 -2.11 13.86
C GLU A 4 -6.59 -1.39 12.72
N TYR A 5 -6.33 -1.86 11.50
CA TYR A 5 -6.94 -1.37 10.27
C TYR A 5 -7.72 -2.53 9.67
N ASP A 6 -8.99 -2.29 9.33
CA ASP A 6 -9.76 -3.20 8.49
C ASP A 6 -9.66 -2.77 7.02
N ASP A 7 -10.17 -3.61 6.12
CA ASP A 7 -10.11 -3.33 4.68
C ASP A 7 -11.06 -2.21 4.21
N THR A 8 -11.85 -1.61 5.11
CA THR A 8 -12.74 -0.47 4.80
C THR A 8 -12.02 0.87 4.87
N VAL A 9 -10.84 0.92 5.50
CA VAL A 9 -10.01 2.13 5.58
C VAL A 9 -9.53 2.56 4.20
N ALA A 10 -9.48 3.88 3.95
CA ALA A 10 -8.81 4.43 2.78
C ALA A 10 -7.35 4.78 3.10
N VAL A 11 -6.54 4.96 2.05
CA VAL A 11 -5.11 5.20 2.21
C VAL A 11 -4.82 6.52 2.95
N ASP A 12 -5.60 7.57 2.68
CA ASP A 12 -5.44 8.87 3.35
C ASP A 12 -5.83 8.82 4.86
N ASP A 13 -6.50 7.75 5.32
CA ASP A 13 -6.87 7.57 6.74
C ASP A 13 -5.81 6.77 7.53
N ILE A 14 -4.80 6.25 6.85
CA ILE A 14 -3.66 5.57 7.49
C ILE A 14 -2.81 6.62 8.21
N ALA A 15 -2.34 6.29 9.42
CA ALA A 15 -1.57 7.24 10.22
C ALA A 15 -0.27 7.62 9.49
N PRO A 16 0.25 8.85 9.65
CA PRO A 16 1.47 9.30 8.98
C PRO A 16 2.72 8.43 9.19
N CYS A 17 2.78 7.66 10.28
CA CYS A 17 3.91 6.77 10.62
C CYS A 17 3.65 5.30 10.30
N ASP A 18 2.47 4.96 9.79
CA ASP A 18 2.10 3.59 9.49
C ASP A 18 2.40 3.28 8.03
N GLN A 19 3.04 2.14 7.79
CA GLN A 19 3.45 1.74 6.45
C GLN A 19 2.54 0.63 5.93
N MET A 20 2.07 0.80 4.70
CA MET A 20 1.35 -0.23 3.96
C MET A 20 2.29 -0.99 3.02
N GLU A 21 2.24 -2.31 3.08
CA GLU A 21 2.91 -3.26 2.19
C GLU A 21 1.85 -4.05 1.40
N LEU A 22 2.09 -4.22 0.10
CA LEU A 22 1.33 -5.10 -0.78
C LEU A 22 2.08 -6.40 -0.96
N VAL A 23 1.41 -7.52 -0.71
CA VAL A 23 1.97 -8.87 -0.80
C VAL A 23 1.21 -9.65 -1.85
N CYS A 24 1.90 -10.04 -2.93
CA CYS A 24 1.33 -10.91 -3.95
C CYS A 24 1.40 -12.39 -3.53
N ALA A 25 0.49 -13.22 -4.03
CA ALA A 25 0.51 -14.68 -3.84
C ALA A 25 1.81 -15.34 -4.35
N CYS A 26 2.53 -14.71 -5.30
CA CYS A 26 3.85 -15.19 -5.74
C CYS A 26 4.98 -14.87 -4.77
N GLY A 27 4.71 -14.25 -3.62
CA GLY A 27 5.70 -13.87 -2.61
C GLY A 27 6.36 -12.50 -2.86
N HIS A 28 6.09 -11.83 -3.98
CA HIS A 28 6.59 -10.48 -4.24
C HIS A 28 5.91 -9.45 -3.32
N LYS A 29 6.73 -8.59 -2.69
CA LYS A 29 6.29 -7.57 -1.73
C LYS A 29 6.76 -6.19 -2.12
N VAL A 30 5.92 -5.19 -1.88
CA VAL A 30 6.25 -3.80 -2.19
C VAL A 30 5.60 -2.82 -1.22
N GLY A 31 6.32 -1.78 -0.85
CA GLY A 31 5.78 -0.54 -0.28
C GLY A 31 5.41 0.43 -1.41
N PRO A 32 4.13 0.52 -1.81
CA PRO A 32 3.70 1.45 -2.87
C PRO A 32 3.79 2.92 -2.45
N ALA A 33 4.14 3.77 -3.42
CA ALA A 33 4.23 5.22 -3.25
C ALA A 33 2.86 5.90 -3.40
N TRP A 34 1.97 5.67 -2.43
CA TRP A 34 0.58 6.15 -2.48
C TRP A 34 0.44 7.66 -2.65
N ALA A 35 1.39 8.45 -2.16
CA ALA A 35 1.41 9.90 -2.35
C ALA A 35 1.35 10.31 -3.84
N LEU A 36 1.75 9.42 -4.75
CA LEU A 36 1.71 9.63 -6.20
C LEU A 36 0.37 9.22 -6.84
N TRP A 37 -0.55 8.65 -6.07
CA TRP A 37 -1.84 8.19 -6.58
C TRP A 37 -2.85 9.33 -6.68
N SER A 38 -3.84 9.15 -7.55
CA SER A 38 -4.94 10.10 -7.67
C SER A 38 -5.65 10.27 -6.33
N LYS A 39 -6.20 11.47 -6.07
CA LYS A 39 -6.97 11.73 -4.84
C LYS A 39 -8.14 10.75 -4.67
N GLN A 40 -8.78 10.35 -5.77
CA GLN A 40 -9.86 9.37 -5.74
C GLN A 40 -9.37 8.01 -5.26
N ALA A 41 -8.25 7.51 -5.79
CA ALA A 41 -7.70 6.23 -5.38
C ALA A 41 -7.28 6.23 -3.90
N ARG A 42 -6.72 7.33 -3.40
CA ARG A 42 -6.33 7.46 -1.99
C ARG A 42 -7.49 7.49 -1.00
N ARG A 43 -8.68 7.90 -1.45
CA ARG A 43 -9.93 7.91 -0.69
C ARG A 43 -10.81 6.67 -0.90
N THR A 44 -10.38 5.76 -1.78
CA THR A 44 -11.09 4.52 -2.03
C THR A 44 -10.74 3.51 -0.93
N PRO A 45 -11.72 2.81 -0.33
CA PRO A 45 -11.44 1.74 0.61
C PRO A 45 -10.50 0.69 0.04
N ILE A 46 -9.59 0.17 0.87
CA ILE A 46 -8.60 -0.83 0.44
C ILE A 46 -9.26 -2.04 -0.21
N LYS A 47 -10.38 -2.54 0.35
CA LYS A 47 -11.14 -3.68 -0.20
C LYS A 47 -11.53 -3.51 -1.66
N ASP A 48 -11.91 -2.29 -2.06
CA ASP A 48 -12.40 -1.96 -3.40
C ASP A 48 -11.24 -1.68 -4.35
N LEU A 49 -10.10 -1.28 -3.79
CA LEU A 49 -8.92 -0.92 -4.54
C LEU A 49 -8.07 -2.15 -4.92
N ARG A 50 -7.89 -3.13 -4.02
CA ARG A 50 -7.05 -4.33 -4.24
C ARG A 50 -7.32 -5.06 -5.57
N PRO A 51 -8.57 -5.30 -6.01
CA PRO A 51 -8.84 -6.01 -7.27
C PRO A 51 -8.27 -5.32 -8.52
N SER A 52 -8.07 -4.00 -8.46
CA SER A 52 -7.50 -3.21 -9.57
C SER A 52 -5.97 -3.28 -9.64
N LEU A 53 -5.30 -3.65 -8.54
CA LEU A 53 -3.84 -3.67 -8.46
C LEU A 53 -3.28 -4.93 -9.10
N ARG A 54 -2.23 -4.77 -9.91
CA ARG A 54 -1.56 -5.86 -10.62
C ARG A 54 -0.10 -5.99 -10.20
N CYS A 55 0.32 -7.20 -9.86
CA CYS A 55 1.71 -7.51 -9.57
C CYS A 55 2.57 -7.40 -10.84
N ARG A 56 3.67 -6.63 -10.80
CA ARG A 56 4.59 -6.52 -11.95
C ARG A 56 5.40 -7.77 -12.23
N SER A 57 5.62 -8.61 -11.22
CA SER A 57 6.41 -9.83 -11.36
C SER A 57 5.63 -10.96 -12.05
N CYS A 58 4.39 -11.22 -11.64
CA CYS A 58 3.60 -12.37 -12.12
C CYS A 58 2.28 -11.98 -12.81
N GLY A 59 1.90 -10.71 -12.81
CA GLY A 59 0.67 -10.24 -13.45
C GLY A 59 -0.63 -10.53 -12.70
N LEU A 60 -0.59 -11.23 -11.56
CA LEU A 60 -1.76 -11.50 -10.72
C LEU A 60 -2.33 -10.22 -10.11
N ARG A 61 -3.63 -10.24 -9.81
CA ARG A 61 -4.36 -9.13 -9.19
C ARG A 61 -4.74 -9.44 -7.75
N GLY A 62 -5.14 -8.41 -7.01
CA GLY A 62 -5.62 -8.57 -5.64
C GLY A 62 -4.50 -8.92 -4.67
N PRO A 63 -3.50 -8.05 -4.47
CA PRO A 63 -2.49 -8.29 -3.45
C PRO A 63 -3.14 -8.33 -2.06
N GLY A 64 -2.61 -9.17 -1.19
CA GLY A 64 -2.82 -9.02 0.25
C GLY A 64 -2.23 -7.68 0.71
N VAL A 65 -2.84 -7.09 1.73
CA VAL A 65 -2.44 -5.79 2.27
C VAL A 65 -2.04 -5.99 3.71
N LYS A 66 -0.89 -5.45 4.08
CA LYS A 66 -0.41 -5.42 5.46
C LYS A 66 -0.11 -3.97 5.83
N ILE A 67 -0.74 -3.47 6.88
CA ILE A 67 -0.42 -2.17 7.46
C ILE A 67 0.27 -2.44 8.79
N SER A 68 1.46 -1.88 8.98
CA SER A 68 2.24 -2.02 10.20
C SER A 68 2.55 -0.65 10.77
N SER A 69 2.30 -0.47 12.08
CA SER A 69 2.74 0.75 12.75
C SER A 69 4.26 0.75 12.86
N TYR A 70 4.91 1.74 12.26
CA TYR A 70 6.35 1.90 12.41
C TYR A 70 6.62 2.78 13.63
N ALA A 71 6.91 2.15 14.76
CA ALA A 71 7.46 2.82 15.94
C ALA A 71 8.99 2.65 15.90
N GLY A 72 9.71 3.48 15.16
CA GLY A 72 11.16 3.36 15.04
C GLY A 72 11.85 4.69 14.77
N GLY A 73 12.79 5.06 15.66
CA GLY A 73 13.76 6.12 15.42
C GLY A 73 14.47 5.91 14.07
N GLY A 74 14.73 7.01 13.38
CA GLY A 74 14.89 7.05 11.93
C GLY A 74 15.80 6.00 11.29
N ALA A 75 15.35 5.46 10.16
CA ALA A 75 16.20 4.84 9.15
C ALA A 75 15.51 5.00 7.78
N GLY A 76 16.28 5.44 6.78
CA GLY A 76 15.79 6.14 5.58
C GLY A 76 14.88 5.38 4.61
N MET A 77 13.98 6.15 3.98
CA MET A 77 13.11 5.72 2.89
C MET A 77 13.92 5.48 1.60
N ARG A 78 13.91 4.26 1.05
CA ARG A 78 14.32 3.97 -0.33
C ARG A 78 13.06 3.83 -1.22
N VAL A 79 12.89 4.74 -2.17
CA VAL A 79 11.78 4.73 -3.14
C VAL A 79 12.12 3.80 -4.31
N ILE A 80 11.41 2.67 -4.46
CA ILE A 80 11.71 1.66 -5.51
C ILE A 80 10.66 1.62 -6.64
N TRP A 81 9.54 2.37 -6.60
CA TRP A 81 8.56 2.33 -7.70
C TRP A 81 7.93 3.68 -8.04
N ARG A 82 7.92 4.02 -9.34
CA ARG A 82 7.10 5.05 -9.97
C ARG A 82 5.89 4.41 -10.68
N TRP A 83 4.75 5.10 -10.65
CA TRP A 83 3.57 4.83 -11.49
C TRP A 83 3.93 5.09 -12.97
N PRO A 84 3.39 4.35 -13.96
CA PRO A 84 3.61 4.67 -15.36
C PRO A 84 3.07 6.08 -15.64
N ARG A 85 3.94 6.96 -16.15
CA ARG A 85 3.49 8.17 -16.84
C ARG A 85 3.04 7.73 -18.23
N ASP A 86 1.91 8.27 -18.68
CA ASP A 86 1.74 8.47 -20.13
C ASP A 86 2.88 9.35 -20.66
#